data_AF-A0A1W2TS62-F1
#
_entry.id   AF-A0A1W2TS62-F1
#
_cell.length_a   1.000
_cell.length_b   1.000
_cell.length_c   1.000
_cell.angle_alpha   90.00
_cell.angle_beta   90.00
_cell.angle_gamma   90.00
#
_symmetry.space_group_name_H-M   'P 1'
#
loop_
_entity.id
_entity.type
_entity.pdbx_description
1 polymer ?
#
loop_
_entity_poly.entity_id
_entity_poly.type
_entity_poly.pdbx_seq_one_letter_code
_entity_poly.pdbx_strand_id
1 'polypeptide(L)'
;MWKPSSPPPPSANPEQQQQQQQQQQQQQQQQQTEPVTGRPRQESLKQPVAGRRIAQIVRLKPEFIAKYKEVHAAVWPEVLRQIKSCNIRDYSIFHDPGTGILFASFKYVGFDYAGDMERMRENPKVREWWAMTDGFQESLVPGAKNSESGDPAWWREAEEVFYTP
;
A
#
# COMPACT_ATOMS: atom_id res chain seq x y z
N MET A 1 28.44 -55.19 67.27
CA MET A 1 27.69 -54.69 66.11
C MET A 1 28.67 -54.06 65.15
N TRP A 2 28.83 -54.64 63.96
CA TRP A 2 29.65 -54.14 62.86
C TRP A 2 29.00 -54.63 61.55
N LYS A 3 28.74 -53.73 60.59
CA LYS A 3 28.37 -54.08 59.21
C LYS A 3 29.14 -53.17 58.24
N PRO A 4 29.76 -53.72 57.17
CA PRO A 4 30.64 -53.01 56.25
C PRO A 4 29.91 -52.31 55.08
N SER A 5 30.58 -51.31 54.51
CA SER A 5 30.18 -50.45 53.38
C SER A 5 30.01 -51.18 52.05
N SER A 6 29.11 -50.68 51.18
CA SER A 6 28.82 -51.18 49.83
C SER A 6 29.66 -50.50 48.72
N PRO A 7 29.91 -51.14 47.56
CA PRO A 7 30.77 -50.63 46.49
C PRO A 7 30.06 -49.66 45.52
N PRO A 8 30.80 -48.85 44.73
CA PRO A 8 30.24 -47.92 43.74
C PRO A 8 29.76 -48.63 42.44
N PRO A 9 28.89 -47.97 41.64
CA PRO A 9 28.31 -48.54 40.42
C PRO A 9 29.32 -48.61 39.24
N PRO A 10 29.09 -49.49 38.24
CA PRO A 10 30.00 -49.67 37.12
C PRO A 10 29.96 -48.49 36.13
N SER A 11 31.14 -48.15 35.59
CA SER A 11 31.34 -47.14 34.55
C SER A 11 30.77 -47.61 33.20
N ALA A 12 30.08 -46.73 32.46
CA ALA A 12 29.46 -47.06 31.17
C ALA A 12 30.50 -47.39 30.09
N ASN A 13 30.27 -48.45 29.31
CA ASN A 13 31.18 -48.97 28.27
C ASN A 13 31.25 -48.00 27.06
N PRO A 14 32.44 -47.59 26.57
CA PRO A 14 32.62 -46.69 25.43
C PRO A 14 31.85 -47.07 24.15
N GLU A 15 31.62 -48.37 23.90
CA GLU A 15 30.85 -48.84 22.74
C GLU A 15 29.39 -48.40 22.77
N GLN A 16 28.78 -48.29 23.96
CA GLN A 16 27.38 -47.86 24.09
C GLN A 16 27.21 -46.37 23.78
N GLN A 17 28.20 -45.54 24.13
CA GLN A 17 28.18 -44.12 23.80
C GLN A 17 28.36 -43.88 22.29
N GLN A 18 29.19 -44.70 21.64
CA GLN A 18 29.42 -44.58 20.20
C GLN A 18 28.20 -45.02 19.38
N GLN A 19 27.49 -46.08 19.80
CA GLN A 19 26.23 -46.48 19.19
C GLN A 19 25.13 -45.43 19.36
N GLN A 20 25.07 -44.76 20.51
CA GLN A 20 24.09 -43.71 20.77
C GLN A 20 24.33 -42.46 19.91
N GLN A 21 25.60 -42.09 19.70
CA GLN A 21 25.96 -41.00 18.78
C GLN A 21 25.66 -41.36 17.31
N GLN A 22 25.91 -42.61 16.88
CA GLN A 22 25.56 -43.03 15.52
C GLN A 22 24.04 -43.05 15.29
N GLN A 23 23.24 -43.47 16.28
CA GLN A 23 21.78 -43.38 16.17
C GLN A 23 21.28 -41.94 16.08
N GLN A 24 21.88 -41.01 16.84
CA GLN A 24 21.51 -39.59 16.74
C GLN A 24 21.89 -38.98 15.38
N GLN A 25 23.04 -39.35 14.81
CA GLN A 25 23.43 -38.89 13.47
C GLN A 25 22.53 -39.47 12.38
N GLN A 26 22.13 -40.75 12.47
CA GLN A 26 21.18 -41.35 11.53
C GLN A 26 19.79 -40.69 11.61
N GLN A 27 19.30 -40.36 12.81
CA GLN A 27 18.04 -39.63 12.96
C GLN A 27 18.10 -38.21 12.38
N GLN A 28 19.24 -37.52 12.52
CA GLN A 28 19.42 -36.19 11.92
C GLN A 28 19.50 -36.26 10.39
N GLN A 29 20.11 -37.29 9.82
CA GLN A 29 20.14 -37.48 8.36
C GLN A 29 18.78 -37.86 7.78
N GLN A 30 17.98 -38.67 8.48
CA GLN A 30 16.62 -39.01 8.03
C GLN A 30 15.67 -37.80 8.04
N GLN A 31 15.87 -36.82 8.94
CA GLN A 31 15.08 -35.59 8.95
C GLN A 31 15.41 -34.62 7.78
N GLN A 32 16.51 -34.84 7.06
CA GLN A 32 16.94 -33.98 5.95
C GLN A 32 16.57 -34.52 4.56
N THR A 33 16.08 -35.77 4.44
CA THR A 33 15.83 -36.43 3.14
C THR A 33 14.36 -36.73 2.84
N GLU A 34 13.41 -36.17 3.60
CA GLU A 34 12.00 -36.19 3.23
C GLU A 34 11.74 -35.23 2.05
N PRO A 35 11.15 -35.68 0.93
CA PRO A 35 10.74 -34.80 -0.14
C PRO A 35 9.62 -33.89 0.37
N VAL A 36 9.79 -32.57 0.24
CA VAL A 36 8.75 -31.56 0.51
C VAL A 36 7.60 -31.75 -0.48
N THR A 37 6.74 -32.72 -0.19
CA THR A 37 5.44 -32.86 -0.84
C THR A 37 4.58 -31.68 -0.41
N GLY A 38 3.96 -31.04 -1.39
CA GLY A 38 3.50 -29.67 -1.31
C GLY A 38 2.60 -29.39 -0.11
N ARG A 39 3.05 -28.46 0.74
CA ARG A 39 2.07 -27.56 1.37
C ARG A 39 1.33 -26.89 0.22
N PRO A 40 -0.01 -26.79 0.25
CA PRO A 40 -0.65 -25.83 -0.62
C PRO A 40 0.02 -24.50 -0.27
N ARG A 41 0.68 -23.88 -1.25
CA ARG A 41 1.05 -22.48 -1.19
C ARG A 41 -0.24 -21.83 -0.74
N GLN A 42 -0.29 -21.34 0.51
CA GLN A 42 -1.36 -20.46 0.92
C GLN A 42 -1.30 -19.36 -0.13
N GLU A 43 -2.20 -19.42 -1.11
CA GLU A 43 -2.63 -18.23 -1.80
C GLU A 43 -2.95 -17.31 -0.64
N SER A 44 -2.07 -16.34 -0.45
CA SER A 44 -2.32 -15.24 0.45
C SER A 44 -3.66 -14.72 -0.05
N LEU A 45 -4.74 -15.09 0.65
CA LEU A 45 -6.03 -14.48 0.49
C LEU A 45 -5.68 -13.01 0.62
N LYS A 46 -5.69 -12.29 -0.51
CA LYS A 46 -5.40 -10.87 -0.53
C LYS A 46 -6.37 -10.32 0.49
N GLN A 47 -5.85 -9.93 1.65
CA GLN A 47 -6.66 -9.25 2.64
C GLN A 47 -7.35 -8.13 1.88
N PRO A 48 -8.66 -7.89 2.09
CA PRO A 48 -9.30 -6.75 1.48
C PRO A 48 -8.45 -5.55 1.85
N VAL A 49 -7.76 -4.99 0.86
CA VAL A 49 -6.85 -3.88 1.08
C VAL A 49 -7.75 -2.80 1.65
N ALA A 50 -7.58 -2.48 2.94
CA ALA A 50 -8.18 -1.29 3.49
C ALA A 50 -7.60 -0.17 2.61
N GLY A 51 -8.40 0.31 1.64
CA GLY A 51 -7.89 1.03 0.47
C GLY A 51 -6.92 2.14 0.87
N ARG A 52 -5.89 2.37 0.04
CA ARG A 52 -4.90 3.42 0.30
C ARG A 52 -5.61 4.77 0.33
N ARG A 53 -5.53 5.47 1.45
CA ARG A 53 -5.96 6.87 1.55
C ARG A 53 -4.88 7.75 0.94
N ILE A 54 -5.31 8.72 0.16
CA ILE A 54 -4.45 9.69 -0.49
C ILE A 54 -5.00 11.06 -0.15
N ALA A 55 -4.09 11.94 0.27
CA ALA A 55 -4.36 13.34 0.47
C ALA A 55 -3.40 14.14 -0.40
N GLN A 56 -3.88 15.20 -1.03
CA GLN A 56 -3.06 16.04 -1.90
C GLN A 56 -3.55 17.48 -1.90
N ILE A 57 -2.65 18.41 -2.20
CA ILE A 57 -2.89 19.84 -2.14
C ILE A 57 -2.43 20.58 -3.40
N VAL A 58 -3.18 21.60 -3.77
CA VAL A 58 -2.86 22.56 -4.84
C VAL A 58 -3.34 23.94 -4.43
N ARG A 59 -2.79 25.00 -5.03
CA ARG A 59 -3.28 26.37 -4.80
C ARG A 59 -4.41 26.67 -5.79
N LEU A 60 -5.50 27.25 -5.29
CA LEU A 60 -6.56 27.85 -6.11
C LEU A 60 -6.24 29.33 -6.30
N LYS A 61 -6.30 29.78 -7.56
CA LYS A 61 -6.16 31.20 -7.88
C LYS A 61 -7.39 31.96 -7.36
N PRO A 62 -7.21 33.09 -6.66
CA PRO A 62 -8.30 33.79 -5.97
C PRO A 62 -9.43 34.23 -6.92
N GLU A 63 -9.10 34.61 -8.16
CA GLU A 63 -10.05 35.03 -9.17
C GLU A 63 -10.96 33.90 -9.70
N PHE A 64 -10.59 32.64 -9.47
CA PHE A 64 -11.35 31.48 -9.95
C PHE A 64 -12.16 30.76 -8.86
N ILE A 65 -12.19 31.24 -7.62
CA ILE A 65 -12.88 30.56 -6.50
C ILE A 65 -14.35 30.26 -6.83
N ALA A 66 -15.08 31.26 -7.32
CA ALA A 66 -16.50 31.09 -7.64
C ALA A 66 -16.68 30.08 -8.78
N LYS A 67 -15.86 30.19 -9.84
CA LYS A 67 -15.95 29.29 -11.00
C LYS A 67 -15.59 27.86 -10.65
N TYR A 68 -14.58 27.66 -9.80
CA TYR A 68 -14.16 26.34 -9.34
C TYR A 68 -15.30 25.63 -8.61
N LYS A 69 -15.99 26.32 -7.70
CA LYS A 69 -17.16 25.79 -6.98
C LYS A 69 -18.32 25.47 -7.93
N GLU A 70 -18.61 26.36 -8.88
CA GLU A 70 -19.67 26.18 -9.87
C GLU A 70 -19.45 24.91 -10.69
N VAL A 71 -18.26 24.73 -11.28
CA VAL A 71 -18.00 23.54 -12.12
C VAL A 71 -17.98 22.25 -11.29
N HIS A 72 -17.46 22.28 -10.05
CA HIS A 72 -17.44 21.08 -9.18
C HIS A 72 -18.81 20.73 -8.58
N ALA A 73 -19.77 21.66 -8.56
CA ALA A 73 -21.16 21.34 -8.23
C ALA A 73 -21.85 20.53 -9.36
N ALA A 74 -21.30 20.59 -10.58
CA ALA A 74 -21.84 19.94 -11.78
C ALA A 74 -20.75 19.21 -12.58
N VAL A 75 -19.95 18.38 -11.90
CA VAL A 75 -18.89 17.59 -12.54
C VAL A 75 -19.48 16.74 -13.66
N TRP A 76 -18.76 16.67 -14.78
CA TRP A 76 -19.20 15.92 -15.95
C TRP A 76 -19.38 14.43 -15.63
N PRO A 77 -20.51 13.81 -16.04
CA PRO A 77 -20.77 12.39 -15.78
C PRO A 77 -19.65 11.46 -16.28
N GLU A 78 -19.01 11.77 -17.40
CA GLU A 78 -17.87 11.04 -17.98
C GLU A 78 -16.69 10.98 -17.01
N VAL A 79 -16.38 12.12 -16.37
CA VAL A 79 -15.28 12.26 -15.42
C VAL A 79 -15.60 11.47 -14.15
N LEU A 80 -16.82 11.60 -13.62
CA LEU A 80 -17.26 10.82 -12.45
C LEU A 80 -17.24 9.32 -12.71
N ARG A 81 -17.67 8.87 -13.90
CA ARG A 81 -17.59 7.47 -14.32
C ARG A 81 -16.14 6.99 -14.37
N GLN A 82 -15.24 7.79 -14.94
CA GLN A 82 -13.83 7.42 -15.03
C GLN A 82 -13.19 7.29 -13.64
N ILE A 83 -13.39 8.28 -12.76
CA ILE A 83 -12.95 8.23 -11.35
C ILE A 83 -13.42 6.94 -10.69
N LYS A 84 -14.71 6.59 -10.88
CA LYS A 84 -15.27 5.36 -10.32
C LYS A 84 -14.64 4.10 -10.93
N SER A 85 -14.41 4.05 -12.24
CA SER A 85 -13.77 2.90 -12.91
C SER A 85 -12.29 2.72 -12.56
N CYS A 86 -11.62 3.80 -12.13
CA CYS A 86 -10.24 3.79 -11.65
C CYS A 86 -10.14 3.61 -10.13
N ASN A 87 -11.15 2.95 -9.53
CA ASN A 87 -11.17 2.54 -8.13
C ASN A 87 -10.94 3.67 -7.11
N ILE A 88 -11.21 4.92 -7.47
CA ILE A 88 -11.22 6.06 -6.55
C ILE A 88 -12.61 6.15 -5.89
N ARG A 89 -12.63 6.19 -4.57
CA ARG A 89 -13.83 6.24 -3.72
C ARG A 89 -13.67 7.33 -2.68
N ASP A 90 -14.79 7.77 -2.10
CA ASP A 90 -14.79 8.72 -0.98
C ASP A 90 -13.98 10.00 -1.30
N TYR A 91 -14.11 10.49 -2.54
CA TYR A 91 -13.31 11.62 -3.04
C TYR A 91 -13.99 12.94 -2.69
N SER A 92 -13.33 13.73 -1.84
CA SER A 92 -13.71 15.08 -1.46
C SER A 92 -12.61 16.09 -1.78
N ILE A 93 -13.01 17.32 -2.11
CA ILE A 93 -12.10 18.46 -2.25
C ILE A 93 -12.61 19.60 -1.36
N PHE A 94 -11.75 20.09 -0.48
CA PHE A 94 -12.00 21.15 0.48
C PHE A 94 -11.21 22.40 0.06
N HIS A 95 -11.75 23.58 0.32
CA HIS A 95 -11.07 24.85 0.06
C HIS A 95 -10.86 25.59 1.38
N ASP A 96 -9.62 25.96 1.69
CA ASP A 96 -9.28 26.86 2.78
C ASP A 96 -9.17 28.32 2.26
N PRO A 97 -10.13 29.20 2.58
CA PRO A 97 -10.11 30.58 2.14
C PRO A 97 -8.94 31.41 2.70
N GLY A 98 -8.35 31.01 3.83
CA GLY A 98 -7.25 31.75 4.46
C GLY A 98 -5.94 31.58 3.70
N THR A 99 -5.68 30.39 3.18
CA THR A 99 -4.44 30.06 2.47
C THR A 99 -4.61 29.96 0.95
N GLY A 100 -5.84 29.86 0.47
CA GLY A 100 -6.18 29.58 -0.94
C GLY A 100 -5.86 28.14 -1.35
N ILE A 101 -5.67 27.23 -0.38
CA ILE A 101 -5.34 25.83 -0.67
C ILE A 101 -6.61 25.02 -0.92
N LEU A 102 -6.55 24.21 -1.96
CA LEU A 102 -7.45 23.08 -2.15
C LEU A 102 -6.81 21.84 -1.55
N PHE A 103 -7.54 21.16 -0.67
CA PHE A 103 -7.18 19.88 -0.08
C PHE A 103 -8.08 18.80 -0.65
N ALA A 104 -7.52 17.90 -1.44
CA ALA A 104 -8.22 16.74 -2.00
C ALA A 104 -7.89 15.50 -1.16
N SER A 105 -8.91 14.71 -0.80
CA SER A 105 -8.74 13.43 -0.14
C SER A 105 -9.62 12.36 -0.77
N PHE A 106 -9.07 11.18 -1.00
CA PHE A 106 -9.81 10.03 -1.53
C PHE A 106 -9.22 8.70 -1.07
N LYS A 107 -10.02 7.64 -1.18
CA LYS A 107 -9.62 6.24 -0.97
C LYS A 107 -9.44 5.56 -2.32
N TYR A 108 -8.26 5.03 -2.58
CA TYR A 108 -8.01 4.14 -3.70
C TYR A 108 -8.18 2.68 -3.25
N VAL A 109 -9.10 1.95 -3.88
CA VAL A 109 -9.46 0.57 -3.51
C VAL A 109 -9.06 -0.47 -4.57
N GLY A 110 -8.29 -0.07 -5.58
CA GLY A 110 -7.83 -0.95 -6.66
C GLY A 110 -6.53 -1.67 -6.34
N PHE A 111 -6.05 -2.45 -7.30
CA PHE A 111 -4.81 -3.25 -7.16
C PHE A 111 -3.62 -2.69 -7.97
N ASP A 112 -3.87 -1.80 -8.94
CA ASP A 112 -2.85 -1.21 -9.82
C ASP A 112 -3.06 0.30 -9.95
N TYR A 113 -2.53 1.06 -8.98
CA TYR A 113 -2.71 2.51 -8.96
C TYR A 113 -2.11 3.19 -10.20
N ALA A 114 -0.93 2.74 -10.63
CA ALA A 114 -0.24 3.34 -11.78
C ALA A 114 -1.05 3.12 -13.07
N GLY A 115 -1.52 1.88 -13.31
CA GLY A 115 -2.39 1.57 -14.45
C GLY A 115 -3.74 2.30 -14.38
N ASP A 116 -4.33 2.46 -13.20
CA ASP A 116 -5.57 3.22 -13.02
C ASP A 116 -5.38 4.72 -13.33
N MET A 117 -4.23 5.29 -12.96
CA MET A 117 -3.89 6.69 -13.28
C MET A 117 -3.52 6.87 -14.76
N GLU A 118 -2.92 5.88 -15.41
CA GLU A 118 -2.72 5.87 -16.87
C GLU A 118 -4.06 5.93 -17.60
N ARG A 119 -5.02 5.08 -17.23
CA ARG A 119 -6.37 5.09 -17.86
C ARG A 119 -7.11 6.41 -17.66
N MET A 120 -6.87 7.11 -16.55
CA MET A 120 -7.38 8.48 -16.37
C MET A 120 -6.76 9.43 -17.42
N ARG A 121 -5.44 9.35 -17.63
CA ARG A 121 -4.70 10.18 -18.61
C ARG A 121 -5.09 9.87 -20.05
N GLU A 122 -5.40 8.63 -20.38
CA GLU A 122 -5.84 8.24 -21.73
C GLU A 122 -7.24 8.79 -22.08
N ASN A 123 -8.10 9.02 -21.07
CA ASN A 123 -9.48 9.46 -21.31
C ASN A 123 -9.51 10.95 -21.75
N PRO A 124 -9.96 11.27 -22.99
CA PRO A 124 -9.95 12.64 -23.51
C PRO A 124 -10.87 13.58 -22.72
N LYS A 125 -11.98 13.08 -22.14
CA LYS A 125 -12.89 13.91 -21.34
C LYS A 125 -12.31 14.24 -19.97
N VAL A 126 -11.52 13.34 -19.39
CA VAL A 126 -10.76 13.64 -18.17
C VAL A 126 -9.69 14.68 -18.45
N ARG A 127 -8.97 14.57 -19.56
CA ARG A 127 -7.97 15.57 -19.95
C ARG A 127 -8.56 16.94 -20.22
N GLU A 128 -9.69 17.01 -20.91
CA GLU A 128 -10.41 18.27 -21.15
C GLU A 128 -10.85 18.92 -19.83
N TRP A 129 -11.40 18.12 -18.91
CA TRP A 129 -11.75 18.57 -17.56
C TRP A 129 -10.54 19.09 -16.79
N TRP A 130 -9.43 18.34 -16.80
CA TRP A 130 -8.19 18.75 -16.15
C TRP A 130 -7.62 20.03 -16.73
N ALA A 131 -7.55 20.19 -18.05
CA ALA A 131 -7.05 21.40 -18.69
C ALA A 131 -7.85 22.65 -18.23
N MET A 132 -9.17 22.52 -18.10
CA MET A 132 -10.02 23.58 -17.56
C MET A 132 -9.68 23.88 -16.08
N THR A 133 -9.65 22.85 -15.22
CA THR A 133 -9.43 23.05 -13.79
C THR A 133 -8.01 23.46 -13.44
N ASP A 134 -7.01 23.00 -14.19
CA ASP A 134 -5.61 23.40 -14.05
C ASP A 134 -5.47 24.90 -14.36
N GLY A 135 -6.27 25.44 -15.28
CA GLY A 135 -6.36 26.88 -15.55
C GLY A 135 -6.74 27.71 -14.32
N PHE A 136 -7.54 27.13 -13.42
CA PHE A 136 -7.98 27.76 -12.16
C PHE A 136 -6.95 27.61 -11.04
N GLN A 137 -5.97 26.73 -11.21
CA GLN A 137 -5.06 26.29 -10.16
C GLN A 137 -3.63 26.74 -10.42
N GLU A 138 -2.82 26.62 -9.38
CA GLU A 138 -1.37 26.78 -9.43
C GLU A 138 -0.73 25.65 -8.63
N SER A 139 0.18 24.90 -9.27
CA SER A 139 0.85 23.79 -8.62
C SER A 139 1.81 24.28 -7.52
N LEU A 140 1.88 23.51 -6.44
CA LEU A 140 2.89 23.67 -5.38
C LEU A 140 4.15 22.84 -5.65
N VAL A 141 4.19 22.10 -6.76
CA VAL A 141 5.28 21.20 -7.12
C VAL A 141 6.18 21.89 -8.16
N PRO A 142 7.46 22.16 -7.85
CA PRO A 142 8.37 22.79 -8.79
C PRO A 142 8.49 21.99 -10.10
N GLY A 143 8.29 22.67 -11.23
CA GLY A 143 8.40 22.06 -12.56
C GLY A 143 7.15 21.32 -13.06
N ALA A 144 6.08 21.25 -12.25
CA ALA A 144 4.81 20.67 -12.70
C ALA A 144 4.14 21.55 -13.76
N LYS A 145 3.61 20.92 -14.81
CA LYS A 145 3.06 21.62 -15.98
C LYS A 145 1.53 21.61 -16.00
N ASN A 146 0.93 20.46 -15.76
CA ASN A 146 -0.51 20.22 -15.73
C ASN A 146 -0.79 18.82 -15.14
N SER A 147 -2.06 18.50 -14.89
CA SER A 147 -2.50 17.20 -14.36
C SER A 147 -2.26 16.03 -15.32
N GLU A 148 -2.21 16.27 -16.64
CA GLU A 148 -1.97 15.22 -17.65
C GLU A 148 -0.52 14.74 -17.67
N SER A 149 0.45 15.59 -17.35
CA SER A 149 1.89 15.30 -17.52
C SER A 149 2.40 14.15 -16.64
N GLY A 150 1.71 13.86 -15.53
CA GLY A 150 2.03 12.75 -14.63
C GLY A 150 3.25 12.96 -13.73
N ASP A 151 4.38 13.44 -14.26
CA ASP A 151 5.62 13.67 -13.51
C ASP A 151 6.36 14.96 -13.96
N PRO A 152 6.67 15.89 -13.03
CA PRO A 152 6.21 15.91 -11.64
C PRO A 152 4.69 16.13 -11.55
N ALA A 153 4.07 15.53 -10.54
CA ALA A 153 2.62 15.58 -10.34
C ALA A 153 2.11 17.01 -10.14
N TRP A 154 0.93 17.31 -10.69
CA TRP A 154 0.31 18.64 -10.56
C TRP A 154 -0.12 18.96 -9.13
N TRP A 155 -0.69 17.99 -8.44
CA TRP A 155 -1.04 18.08 -7.03
C TRP A 155 0.10 17.53 -6.18
N ARG A 156 0.44 18.23 -5.09
CA ARG A 156 1.45 17.76 -4.14
C ARG A 156 0.81 16.80 -3.14
N GLU A 157 1.31 15.58 -3.05
CA GLU A 157 0.84 14.61 -2.05
C GLU A 157 1.14 15.13 -0.63
N ALA A 158 0.18 14.92 0.28
CA ALA A 158 0.32 15.20 1.70
C ALA A 158 0.52 13.88 2.45
N GLU A 159 1.41 13.89 3.45
CA GLU A 159 1.75 12.69 4.23
C GLU A 159 0.63 12.31 5.20
N GLU A 160 0.20 11.06 5.17
CA GLU A 160 -0.65 10.49 6.22
C GLU A 160 0.21 10.13 7.43
N VAL A 161 0.06 10.88 8.53
CA VAL A 161 0.82 10.67 9.77
C VAL A 161 0.05 9.91 10.85
N PHE A 162 -1.27 9.79 10.70
CA PHE A 162 -2.15 9.12 11.67
C PHE A 162 -3.46 8.68 10.99
N TYR A 163 -4.00 7.54 11.42
CA TYR A 163 -5.33 7.07 11.05
C TYR A 163 -5.92 6.20 12.16
N THR A 164 -7.22 6.37 12.40
CA THR A 164 -8.05 5.42 13.13
C THR A 164 -9.23 5.01 12.26
N PRO A 165 -9.56 3.71 12.15
CA PRO A 165 -10.78 3.24 11.51
C PRO A 165 -12.05 3.73 12.19
#